data_AF-A0A8E2DPY6-F1
#
_entry.id   AF-A0A8E2DPY6-F1
#
_cell.length_a   1.000
_cell.length_b   1.000
_cell.length_c   1.000
_cell.angle_alpha   90.00
_cell.angle_beta   90.00
_cell.angle_gamma   90.00
#
_symmetry.space_group_name_H-M   'P 1'
#
loop_
_entity.id
_entity.type
_entity.pdbx_description
1 polymer ?
#
loop_
_entity_poly.entity_id
_entity_poly.type
_entity_poly.pdbx_seq_one_letter_code
_entity_poly.pdbx_strand_id
1 'polypeptide(L)'
;MAMSCLRPPRSLRLVRLPPGRTRATRRYSSQNTPPDTRGRSRHAQFYSDLVPGMLPVALLGSAVYLGLRYAQAYLSHEKYLEDAHAKIKALEDEIITLRDAMEREPSLAMESRPSGKSRWSSWWS
;
A
#
# COMPACT_ATOMS: atom_id res chain seq x y z
N MET A 1 61.52 7.74 -13.58
CA MET A 1 62.20 9.02 -13.87
C MET A 1 61.16 10.13 -13.89
N ALA A 2 61.52 11.30 -13.34
CA ALA A 2 60.79 12.59 -13.26
C ALA A 2 59.54 12.61 -12.35
N MET A 3 59.61 13.16 -11.14
CA MET A 3 59.76 14.57 -10.69
C MET A 3 58.42 15.29 -10.50
N SER A 4 58.02 15.34 -9.22
CA SER A 4 57.62 16.51 -8.43
C SER A 4 57.12 17.77 -9.15
N CYS A 5 55.90 18.18 -8.80
CA CYS A 5 55.55 19.60 -8.61
C CYS A 5 54.66 19.76 -7.37
N LEU A 6 55.19 20.51 -6.40
CA LEU A 6 54.59 20.91 -5.13
C LEU A 6 53.40 21.87 -5.33
N ARG A 7 52.39 21.77 -4.45
CA ARG A 7 51.40 22.85 -4.23
C ARG A 7 51.22 23.08 -2.72
N PRO A 8 51.17 24.34 -2.23
CA PRO A 8 51.43 24.69 -0.84
C PRO A 8 50.20 24.56 0.09
N PRO A 9 50.41 24.56 1.43
CA PRO A 9 49.33 24.49 2.41
C PRO A 9 48.64 25.85 2.60
N ARG A 10 47.31 25.87 2.53
CA ARG A 10 46.49 27.01 2.96
C ARG A 10 46.24 26.92 4.47
N SER A 11 46.87 27.85 5.17
CA SER A 11 46.57 28.26 6.54
C SER A 11 45.15 28.84 6.66
N LEU A 12 44.69 28.95 7.93
CA LEU A 12 43.53 29.68 8.46
C LEU A 12 42.26 28.80 8.58
N ARG A 13 41.60 28.64 9.75
CA ARG A 13 41.46 29.52 10.92
C ARG A 13 41.00 28.70 12.14
N LEU A 14 41.50 29.12 13.29
CA LEU A 14 41.04 28.82 14.64
C LEU A 14 39.49 28.88 14.73
N VAL A 15 38.86 27.77 15.08
CA VAL A 15 37.42 27.73 15.41
C VAL A 15 37.25 28.27 16.83
N ARG A 16 36.83 29.53 16.94
CA ARG A 16 36.44 30.15 18.20
C ARG A 16 35.04 29.68 18.58
N LEU A 17 34.93 28.83 19.60
CA LEU A 17 33.66 28.41 20.19
C LEU A 17 33.01 29.61 20.92
N PRO A 18 31.73 29.95 20.66
CA PRO A 18 31.01 30.91 21.49
C PRO A 18 30.55 30.27 22.82
N PRO A 19 30.55 31.01 23.94
CA PRO A 19 30.07 30.51 25.22
C PRO A 19 28.54 30.55 25.33
N GLY A 20 27.99 29.59 26.07
CA GLY A 20 26.81 29.78 26.92
C GLY A 20 25.45 29.98 26.23
N ARG A 21 24.78 28.87 25.93
CA ARG A 21 23.30 28.86 25.76
C ARG A 21 22.63 28.99 27.13
N THR A 22 22.25 30.21 27.51
CA THR A 22 21.20 30.39 28.51
C THR A 22 19.86 29.96 27.90
N ARG A 23 19.19 29.05 28.59
CA ARG A 23 17.90 28.46 28.21
C ARG A 23 16.81 29.52 28.46
N ALA A 24 16.60 30.39 27.49
CA ALA A 24 15.51 31.36 27.53
C ALA A 24 14.18 30.60 27.54
N THR A 25 13.40 30.83 28.59
CA THR A 25 12.06 30.29 28.79
C THR A 25 11.16 30.74 27.65
N ARG A 26 10.46 29.77 27.04
CA ARG A 26 9.46 29.97 26.01
C ARG A 26 8.30 30.77 26.58
N ARG A 27 8.33 32.10 26.42
CA ARG A 27 7.18 32.96 26.64
C ARG A 27 6.14 32.65 25.56
N TYR A 28 5.05 32.01 25.93
CA TYR A 28 3.82 32.05 25.15
C TYR A 28 3.28 33.48 25.25
N SER A 29 3.63 34.31 24.27
CA SER A 29 2.91 35.55 24.01
C SER A 29 1.73 35.17 23.11
N SER A 30 0.52 35.23 23.66
CA SER A 30 -0.71 35.32 22.87
C SER A 30 -0.74 36.69 22.18
N GLN A 31 0.07 36.81 21.12
CA GLN A 31 -0.04 37.93 20.21
C GLN A 31 -1.22 37.65 19.26
N ASN A 32 -2.36 38.27 19.55
CA ASN A 32 -3.28 38.73 18.52
C ASN A 32 -2.60 39.84 17.70
N THR A 33 -1.49 39.53 17.02
CA THR A 33 -0.92 40.42 16.01
C THR A 33 -1.61 40.14 14.68
N PRO A 34 -2.17 41.17 14.00
CA PRO A 34 -2.57 41.00 12.62
C PRO A 34 -1.33 40.56 11.82
N PRO A 35 -1.46 39.64 10.85
CA PRO A 35 -0.30 39.06 10.19
C PRO A 35 0.51 40.16 9.50
N ASP A 36 1.73 40.36 10.00
CA ASP A 36 2.75 41.25 9.47
C ASP A 36 2.87 41.03 7.95
N THR A 37 2.55 42.06 7.18
CA THR A 37 2.49 42.10 5.71
C THR A 37 3.89 42.10 5.09
N ARG A 38 4.78 41.22 5.55
CA ARG A 38 6.06 40.97 4.89
C ARG A 38 5.80 40.15 3.62
N GLY A 39 5.44 40.86 2.55
CA GLY A 39 5.58 40.44 1.16
C GLY A 39 5.09 39.02 0.85
N ARG A 40 3.83 38.68 1.16
CA ARG A 40 3.22 37.52 0.51
C ARG A 40 3.10 37.84 -0.98
N SER A 41 3.75 37.03 -1.82
CA SER A 41 3.56 37.06 -3.28
C SER A 41 2.07 37.11 -3.59
N ARG A 42 1.66 37.94 -4.56
CA ARG A 42 0.24 38.05 -4.99
C ARG A 42 -0.36 36.68 -5.33
N HIS A 43 0.46 35.76 -5.84
CA HIS A 43 0.07 34.39 -6.10
C HIS A 43 -0.19 33.58 -4.82
N ALA A 44 0.60 33.79 -3.76
CA ALA A 44 0.38 33.13 -2.48
C ALA A 44 -0.92 33.58 -1.79
N GLN A 45 -1.28 34.87 -1.93
CA GLN A 45 -2.58 35.37 -1.48
C GLN A 45 -3.72 34.74 -2.29
N PHE A 46 -3.58 34.71 -3.62
CA PHE A 46 -4.55 34.05 -4.50
C PHE A 46 -4.84 32.59 -4.11
N TYR A 47 -3.80 31.77 -3.84
CA TYR A 47 -4.00 30.39 -3.41
C TYR A 47 -4.54 30.28 -1.97
N SER A 48 -4.15 31.21 -1.08
CA SER A 48 -4.64 31.21 0.30
C SER A 48 -6.13 31.49 0.39
N ASP A 49 -6.68 32.27 -0.54
CA ASP A 49 -8.10 32.60 -0.59
C ASP A 49 -8.91 31.54 -1.37
N LEU A 50 -8.31 30.94 -2.41
CA LEU A 50 -8.98 29.93 -3.25
C LEU A 50 -9.07 28.54 -2.59
N VAL A 51 -7.99 28.08 -1.96
CA VAL A 51 -7.88 26.71 -1.42
C VAL A 51 -8.94 26.41 -0.35
N PRO A 52 -9.22 27.30 0.63
CA PRO A 52 -10.27 27.07 1.61
C PRO A 52 -11.67 26.94 1.00
N GLY A 53 -11.93 27.63 -0.13
CA GLY A 53 -13.19 27.52 -0.86
C GLY A 53 -13.33 26.23 -1.68
N MET A 54 -12.22 25.63 -2.12
CA MET A 54 -12.22 24.37 -2.87
C MET A 54 -12.18 23.12 -1.97
N LEU A 55 -11.63 23.24 -0.76
CA LEU A 55 -11.49 22.14 0.20
C LEU A 55 -12.81 21.37 0.47
N PRO A 56 -13.98 22.02 0.68
CA PRO A 56 -15.23 21.30 0.90
C PRO A 56 -15.65 20.46 -0.31
N VAL A 57 -15.45 20.97 -1.53
CA VAL A 57 -15.80 20.25 -2.77
C VAL A 57 -14.92 19.02 -2.94
N ALA A 58 -13.61 19.15 -2.67
CA ALA A 58 -12.68 18.03 -2.71
C ALA A 58 -13.02 16.97 -1.65
N LEU A 59 -13.40 17.37 -0.44
CA LEU A 59 -13.83 16.46 0.62
C LEU A 59 -15.15 15.76 0.28
N LEU A 60 -16.12 16.48 -0.29
CA LEU A 60 -17.38 15.89 -0.71
C LEU A 60 -17.14 14.88 -1.84
N GLY A 61 -16.31 15.23 -2.83
CA GLY A 61 -15.95 14.34 -3.93
C GLY A 61 -15.24 13.07 -3.45
N SER A 62 -14.30 13.19 -2.51
CA SER A 62 -13.60 12.02 -1.95
C SER A 62 -14.53 11.15 -1.11
N ALA A 63 -15.42 11.74 -0.30
CA ALA A 63 -16.41 11.00 0.48
C ALA A 63 -17.36 10.19 -0.41
N VAL A 64 -17.90 10.82 -1.48
CA VAL A 64 -18.77 10.13 -2.45
C VAL A 64 -18.00 9.02 -3.17
N TYR A 65 -16.77 9.30 -3.64
CA TYR A 65 -15.95 8.30 -4.31
C TYR A 65 -15.65 7.09 -3.41
N LEU A 66 -15.25 7.33 -2.15
CA LEU A 66 -15.00 6.26 -1.19
C LEU A 66 -16.29 5.48 -0.89
N GLY A 67 -17.43 6.16 -0.76
CA GLY A 67 -18.73 5.52 -0.53
C GLY A 67 -19.11 4.58 -1.67
N LEU A 68 -19.03 5.05 -2.92
CA LEU A 68 -19.28 4.21 -4.10
C LEU A 68 -18.28 3.06 -4.20
N ARG A 69 -17.00 3.32 -3.92
CA ARG A 69 -15.96 2.29 -3.97
C ARG A 69 -16.19 1.21 -2.93
N TYR A 70 -16.63 1.58 -1.72
CA TYR A 70 -16.98 0.65 -0.67
C TYR A 70 -18.19 -0.21 -1.06
N ALA A 71 -19.25 0.41 -1.57
CA ALA A 71 -20.43 -0.30 -2.06
C ALA A 71 -20.07 -1.29 -3.19
N GLN A 72 -19.23 -0.88 -4.14
CA GLN A 72 -18.74 -1.75 -5.20
C GLN A 72 -17.97 -2.95 -4.65
N ALA A 73 -17.07 -2.72 -3.68
CA ALA A 73 -16.30 -3.79 -3.06
C ALA A 73 -17.22 -4.79 -2.33
N TYR A 74 -18.19 -4.28 -1.57
CA TYR A 74 -19.18 -5.10 -0.87
C TYR A 74 -19.98 -5.99 -1.83
N LEU A 75 -20.55 -5.40 -2.88
CA LEU A 75 -21.32 -6.14 -3.89
C LEU A 75 -20.46 -7.17 -4.63
N SER A 76 -19.20 -6.84 -4.92
CA SER A 76 -18.30 -7.80 -5.55
C SER A 76 -18.03 -9.00 -4.65
N HIS A 77 -17.93 -8.79 -3.33
CA HIS A 77 -17.65 -9.84 -2.38
C HIS A 77 -18.80 -10.84 -2.29
N GLU A 78 -20.04 -10.36 -2.16
CA GLU A 78 -21.24 -11.21 -2.13
C GLU A 78 -21.32 -12.04 -3.42
N LYS A 79 -21.11 -11.41 -4.58
CA LYS A 79 -21.06 -12.14 -5.86
C LYS A 79 -19.96 -13.21 -5.89
N TYR A 80 -18.77 -12.90 -5.39
CA TYR A 80 -17.68 -13.87 -5.32
C TYR A 80 -18.03 -15.07 -4.43
N LEU A 81 -18.76 -14.87 -3.34
CA LEU A 81 -19.24 -15.96 -2.47
C LEU A 81 -20.28 -16.82 -3.18
N GLU A 82 -21.24 -16.19 -3.87
CA GLU A 82 -22.23 -16.90 -4.69
C GLU A 82 -21.56 -17.75 -5.77
N ASP A 83 -20.62 -17.17 -6.53
CA ASP A 83 -19.88 -17.87 -7.59
C ASP A 83 -19.03 -19.03 -7.02
N ALA A 84 -18.44 -18.85 -5.83
CA ALA A 84 -17.68 -19.91 -5.16
C ALA A 84 -18.57 -21.06 -4.71
N HIS A 85 -19.72 -20.75 -4.10
CA HIS A 85 -20.69 -21.76 -3.67
C HIS A 85 -21.26 -22.53 -4.87
N ALA A 86 -21.55 -21.86 -5.98
CA ALA A 86 -22.00 -22.50 -7.21
C ALA A 86 -20.96 -23.51 -7.74
N LYS A 87 -19.67 -23.16 -7.70
CA LYS A 87 -18.58 -24.06 -8.11
C LYS A 87 -18.41 -25.24 -7.17
N ILE A 88 -18.49 -25.02 -5.86
CA ILE A 88 -18.42 -26.09 -4.87
C ILE A 88 -19.54 -27.09 -5.14
N LYS A 89 -20.77 -26.61 -5.29
CA LYS A 89 -21.92 -27.47 -5.59
C LYS A 89 -21.74 -28.27 -6.87
N ALA A 90 -21.26 -27.64 -7.95
CA ALA A 90 -20.98 -28.35 -9.20
C ALA A 90 -19.95 -29.48 -9.01
N LEU A 91 -18.88 -29.22 -8.25
CA LEU A 91 -17.87 -30.24 -7.94
C LEU A 91 -18.41 -31.33 -7.01
N GLU A 92 -19.27 -30.99 -6.05
CA GLU A 92 -19.95 -31.95 -5.19
C GLU A 92 -20.84 -32.89 -6.02
N ASP A 93 -21.62 -32.34 -6.96
CA ASP A 93 -22.44 -33.12 -7.88
C ASP A 93 -21.56 -34.05 -8.73
N GLU A 94 -20.45 -33.57 -9.29
CA GLU A 94 -19.48 -34.38 -10.03
C GLU A 94 -18.93 -35.54 -9.16
N ILE A 95 -18.52 -35.26 -7.92
CA ILE A 95 -18.03 -36.30 -7.00
C ILE A 95 -19.10 -37.35 -6.73
N ILE A 96 -20.35 -36.95 -6.52
CA ILE A 96 -21.47 -37.86 -6.32
C ILE A 96 -21.64 -38.74 -7.56
N THR A 97 -21.66 -38.16 -8.76
CA THR A 97 -21.80 -38.96 -10.00
C THR A 97 -20.66 -39.96 -10.19
N LEU A 98 -19.42 -39.58 -9.87
CA LEU A 98 -18.26 -40.46 -9.98
C LEU A 98 -18.29 -41.58 -8.94
N ARG A 99 -18.72 -41.28 -7.71
CA ARG A 99 -18.91 -42.31 -6.68
C ARG A 99 -20.01 -43.28 -7.07
N ASP A 100 -21.15 -42.79 -7.52
CA ASP A 100 -22.25 -43.63 -7.99
C ASP A 100 -21.83 -44.52 -9.18
N ALA A 101 -21.02 -43.99 -10.10
CA ALA A 101 -20.47 -44.78 -11.20
C ALA A 101 -19.52 -45.88 -10.71
N MET A 102 -18.66 -45.58 -9.74
CA MET A 102 -17.73 -46.55 -9.14
C MET A 102 -18.47 -47.63 -8.33
N GLU A 103 -19.52 -47.27 -7.60
CA GLU A 103 -20.37 -48.19 -6.85
C GLU A 103 -21.28 -49.07 -7.74
N ARG A 104 -21.50 -48.68 -9.00
CA ARG A 104 -22.18 -49.50 -10.02
C ARG A 104 -21.24 -50.45 -10.77
N GLU A 105 -19.94 -50.21 -10.75
CA GLU A 105 -18.87 -51.03 -11.36
C GLU A 105 -18.06 -51.94 -10.39
N PRO A 106 -18.55 -52.40 -9.21
CA PRO A 106 -17.75 -53.24 -8.31
C PRO A 106 -17.65 -54.70 -8.77
N SER A 107 -18.18 -55.08 -9.93
CA SER A 107 -18.25 -56.48 -10.38
C SER A 107 -17.29 -56.88 -11.51
N LEU A 108 -16.44 -55.98 -12.03
CA LEU A 108 -15.45 -56.32 -13.09
C LEU A 108 -13.97 -56.04 -12.76
N ALA A 109 -13.66 -55.42 -11.61
CA ALA A 109 -12.30 -54.96 -11.27
C ALA A 109 -11.51 -55.82 -10.25
N MET A 110 -11.84 -57.11 -10.10
CA MET A 110 -11.03 -58.06 -9.31
C MET A 110 -9.96 -58.79 -10.16
N GLU A 111 -9.69 -58.34 -11.39
CA GLU A 111 -8.62 -58.90 -12.22
C GLU A 111 -7.77 -57.73 -12.75
N SER A 112 -6.45 -57.79 -12.55
CA SER A 112 -5.40 -56.87 -13.05
C SER A 112 -5.09 -55.58 -12.26
N ARG A 113 -4.37 -55.73 -11.14
CA ARG A 113 -3.44 -54.72 -10.61
C ARG A 113 -2.13 -54.72 -11.42
N PRO A 114 -1.70 -53.59 -12.02
CA PRO A 114 -0.28 -53.31 -12.17
C PRO A 114 0.17 -52.19 -11.22
N SER A 115 1.28 -52.44 -10.52
CA SER A 115 1.93 -51.58 -9.54
C SER A 115 2.66 -50.40 -10.21
N GLY A 116 1.98 -49.26 -10.35
CA GLY A 116 2.58 -48.00 -10.82
C GLY A 116 3.01 -47.09 -9.68
N LYS A 117 4.30 -47.11 -9.31
CA LYS A 117 4.90 -46.22 -8.31
C LYS A 117 5.10 -44.79 -8.88
N SER A 118 4.74 -43.80 -8.06
CA SER A 118 5.28 -42.42 -7.94
C SER A 118 5.65 -41.63 -9.22
N ARG A 119 4.78 -40.67 -9.60
CA ARG A 119 5.17 -39.50 -10.41
C ARG A 119 4.92 -38.14 -9.73
N TRP A 120 4.30 -38.11 -8.55
CA TRP A 120 3.94 -36.86 -7.88
C TRP A 120 5.12 -36.18 -7.15
N SER A 121 6.10 -36.94 -6.65
CA SER A 121 7.13 -36.39 -5.75
C SER A 121 8.20 -35.49 -6.39
N SER A 122 8.16 -35.22 -7.71
CA SER A 122 9.20 -34.43 -8.39
C SER A 122 8.84 -32.95 -8.62
N TRP A 123 7.73 -32.46 -8.08
CA TRP A 123 7.27 -31.09 -8.38
C TRP A 123 7.62 -30.06 -7.29
N TRP A 124 8.30 -30.47 -6.22
CA TRP A 124 8.67 -29.63 -5.08
C TRP A 124 10.12 -29.82 -4.60
N SER A 125 11.01 -30.27 -5.47
CA SER A 125 12.47 -30.22 -5.26
C SER A 125 13.14 -29.61 -6.47
#